data_AF-A0A1M6IXR7-F1
#
_entry.id   AF-A0A1M6IXR7-F1
#
_cell.length_a   1.000
_cell.length_b   1.000
_cell.length_c   1.000
_cell.angle_alpha   90.00
_cell.angle_beta   90.00
_cell.angle_gamma   90.00
#
_symmetry.space_group_name_H-M   'P 1'
#
loop_
_entity.id
_entity.type
_entity.pdbx_description
1 polymer ?
#
loop_
_entity_poly.entity_id
_entity_poly.type
_entity_poly.pdbx_seq_one_letter_code
_entity_poly.pdbx_strand_id
1 'polypeptide(L)' 'MSKSLSPEAVEALRRLNDVGVGQHAPKFAQSVKAELLASGLVAEAGDDEVEITCNGRQYLSGDCD' A
#
# COMPACT_ATOMS: atom_id res chain seq x y z
N MET A 1 1.88 16.37 10.03
CA MET A 1 1.62 16.69 8.61
C MET A 1 0.95 15.47 7.98
N SER A 2 -0.37 15.44 7.99
CA SER A 2 -1.15 14.40 7.30
C SER A 2 -0.97 14.63 5.81
N LYS A 3 0.05 14.02 5.21
CA LYS A 3 0.15 13.97 3.75
C LYS A 3 -0.99 13.08 3.31
N SER A 4 -2.11 13.70 2.97
CA SER A 4 -3.24 13.00 2.37
C SER A 4 -2.71 12.27 1.15
N LEU A 5 -2.92 10.96 1.10
CA LEU A 5 -2.56 10.15 -0.05
C LEU A 5 -3.26 10.70 -1.28
N SER A 6 -2.55 10.65 -2.40
CA SER A 6 -3.11 10.84 -3.73
C SER A 6 -4.22 9.80 -3.98
N PRO A 7 -5.26 10.13 -4.76
CA PRO A 7 -6.33 9.18 -5.06
C PRO A 7 -5.80 7.89 -5.70
N GLU A 8 -4.77 7.99 -6.55
CA GLU A 8 -4.07 6.86 -7.15
C GLU A 8 -3.40 5.96 -6.11
N ALA A 9 -2.83 6.55 -5.04
CA ALA A 9 -2.22 5.79 -3.96
C ALA A 9 -3.26 5.09 -3.09
N VAL A 10 -4.41 5.73 -2.83
CA VAL A 10 -5.53 5.09 -2.14
C VAL A 10 -6.08 3.91 -2.94
N GLU A 11 -6.24 4.05 -4.25
CA GLU A 11 -6.67 2.95 -5.12
C GLU A 11 -5.65 1.81 -5.16
N ALA A 12 -4.35 2.13 -5.26
CA ALA A 12 -3.29 1.14 -5.23
C ALA A 12 -3.27 0.36 -3.90
N LEU A 13 -3.41 1.07 -2.78
CA LEU A 13 -3.50 0.46 -1.46
C LEU A 13 -4.71 -0.47 -1.33
N ARG A 14 -5.88 -0.06 -1.86
CA ARG A 14 -7.08 -0.92 -1.91
C ARG A 14 -6.85 -2.19 -2.73
N ARG A 15 -6.20 -2.08 -3.89
CA ARG A 15 -5.86 -3.23 -4.74
C ARG A 15 -4.89 -4.18 -4.03
N LEU A 16 -3.89 -3.66 -3.32
CA LEU A 16 -3.00 -4.49 -2.50
C LEU A 16 -3.75 -5.23 -1.39
N ASN A 17 -4.72 -4.56 -0.74
CA ASN A 17 -5.56 -5.18 0.27
C ASN A 17 -6.46 -6.29 -0.31
N ASP A 18 -6.98 -6.09 -1.52
CA ASP A 18 -7.86 -7.05 -2.21
C ASP A 18 -7.11 -8.32 -2.64
N VAL A 19 -5.86 -8.16 -3.10
CA VAL A 19 -4.97 -9.27 -3.47
C VAL A 19 -4.53 -10.08 -2.25
N GLY A 20 -4.33 -9.43 -1.11
CA GLY A 20 -3.92 -10.08 0.13
C GLY A 20 -2.41 -10.35 0.23
N VAL A 21 -1.93 -10.60 1.45
CA VAL A 21 -0.52 -10.82 1.77
C VAL A 21 -0.03 -12.14 1.14
N GLY A 22 1.18 -12.14 0.58
CA GLY A 22 1.78 -13.33 -0.05
C GLY A 22 1.29 -13.65 -1.46
N GLN A 23 0.50 -12.78 -2.08
CA GLN A 23 0.12 -12.86 -3.49
C GLN A 23 0.85 -11.79 -4.32
N HIS A 24 1.07 -12.08 -5.61
CA HIS A 24 1.84 -11.22 -6.51
C HIS A 24 1.19 -9.84 -6.61
N ALA A 25 1.90 -8.81 -6.18
CA ALA A 25 1.37 -7.47 -6.11
C ALA A 25 1.22 -6.89 -7.52
N PRO A 26 0.11 -6.18 -7.83
CA PRO A 26 0.00 -5.50 -9.11
C PRO A 26 1.11 -4.44 -9.22
N LYS A 27 1.69 -4.30 -10.42
CA LYS A 27 2.68 -3.24 -10.67
C LYS A 27 2.01 -1.87 -10.62
N PHE A 28 2.47 -1.03 -9.70
CA PHE A 28 2.04 0.37 -9.59
C PHE A 28 3.07 1.32 -10.18
N ALA A 29 2.63 2.54 -10.49
CA ALA A 29 3.54 3.61 -10.84
C ALA A 29 4.55 3.86 -9.71
N GLN A 30 5.80 4.12 -10.07
CA GLN A 30 6.89 4.30 -9.09
C GLN A 30 6.61 5.45 -8.11
N SER A 31 5.97 6.52 -8.58
CA SER A 31 5.53 7.64 -7.73
C SER A 31 4.52 7.22 -6.66
N VAL A 32 3.58 6.34 -7.01
CA VAL A 32 2.57 5.82 -6.09
C VAL A 32 3.21 4.92 -5.04
N LYS A 33 4.11 4.02 -5.45
CA LYS A 33 4.90 3.20 -4.50
C LYS A 33 5.68 4.06 -3.52
N ALA A 34 6.42 5.05 -4.04
CA ALA A 34 7.22 5.93 -3.21
C ALA A 34 6.35 6.68 -2.18
N GLU A 35 5.14 7.10 -2.57
CA GLU A 35 4.20 7.76 -1.67
C GLU A 35 3.66 6.81 -0.59
N LEU A 36 3.28 5.59 -0.96
CA LEU A 36 2.79 4.57 -0.02
C LEU A 36 3.88 4.11 0.96
N LEU A 37 5.12 3.96 0.49
CA LEU A 37 6.30 3.65 1.30
C LEU A 37 6.63 4.80 2.25
N ALA A 38 6.64 6.04 1.75
CA ALA A 38 6.85 7.23 2.57
C ALA A 38 5.77 7.41 3.65
N SER A 39 4.56 6.90 3.38
CA SER A 39 3.44 6.89 4.32
C SER A 39 3.45 5.68 5.28
N GLY A 40 4.34 4.70 5.08
CA GLY A 40 4.46 3.50 5.91
C GLY A 40 3.29 2.52 5.79
N LEU A 41 2.48 2.64 4.72
CA LEU A 41 1.29 1.83 4.48
C LEU A 41 1.58 0.53 3.71
N VAL A 42 2.72 0.51 3.03
CA VAL A 42 3.26 -0.66 2.33
C VAL A 42 4.72 -0.85 2.72
N ALA A 43 5.24 -2.06 2.56
CA ALA A 43 6.63 -2.42 2.77
C ALA A 43 7.18 -3.11 1.52
N GLU A 44 8.49 -2.97 1.28
CA GLU A 44 9.16 -3.66 0.19
C GLU A 44 9.19 -5.17 0.48
N ALA A 45 8.69 -5.97 -0.46
CA ALA A 45 8.53 -7.42 -0.33
C ALA A 45 9.51 -8.23 -1.20
N GLY A 46 10.11 -7.59 -2.21
CA GLY A 46 10.98 -8.27 -3.18
C GLY A 46 11.28 -7.42 -4.40
N ASP A 47 11.63 -8.08 -5.50
CA ASP A 47 12.10 -7.53 -6.79
C ASP A 47 11.12 -6.51 -7.39
N ASP A 48 11.21 -5.26 -6.92
CA ASP A 48 10.25 -4.20 -7.19
C ASP A 48 8.80 -4.61 -6.83
N GLU A 49 8.59 -5.29 -5.70
CA GLU A 49 7.25 -5.58 -5.17
C GLU A 49 7.04 -4.94 -3.80
N VAL A 50 5.78 -4.58 -3.54
CA VAL A 50 5.38 -4.01 -2.25
C VAL A 50 4.19 -4.78 -1.71
N GLU A 51 4.18 -4.99 -0.41
CA GLU A 51 3.09 -5.62 0.31
C GLU A 51 2.41 -4.64 1.27
N ILE A 52 1.11 -4.81 1.47
CA ILE A 52 0.35 -3.99 2.40
C ILE A 52 0.75 -4.30 3.85
N THR A 53 1.09 -3.26 4.62
CA THR A 53 1.40 -3.40 6.04
C THR A 53 0.13 -3.34 6.89
N CYS A 54 0.26 -3.61 8.18
CA CYS A 54 -0.82 -3.36 9.14
C CYS A 54 -1.34 -1.92 9.08
N ASN A 55 -0.47 -0.93 8.94
CA ASN A 55 -0.87 0.46 8.84
C ASN A 55 -1.71 0.71 7.58
N GLY A 56 -1.38 0.06 6.47
CA GLY A 56 -2.18 0.11 5.24
C GLY A 56 -3.58 -0.44 5.43
N ARG A 57 -3.72 -1.59 6.10
CA ARG A 57 -5.02 -2.18 6.43
C ARG A 57 -5.83 -1.30 7.38
N GLN A 58 -5.19 -0.80 8.44
CA GLN A 58 -5.83 0.12 9.38
C GLN A 58 -6.25 1.43 8.69
N TYR A 59 -5.49 1.92 7.70
CA TYR A 59 -5.87 3.09 6.92
C TYR A 59 -7.13 2.86 6.08
N LEU A 60 -7.31 1.65 5.52
CA LEU A 60 -8.46 1.31 4.69
C LEU A 60 -9.71 0.92 5.48
N SER A 61 -9.54 0.05 6.47
CA SER A 61 -10.64 -0.61 7.18
C SER A 61 -10.72 -0.22 8.65
N GLY A 62 -9.74 0.51 9.19
CA GLY A 62 -9.66 0.85 10.62
C GLY A 62 -9.19 -0.30 11.52
N ASP A 63 -8.89 -1.45 10.94
CA ASP A 63 -8.65 -2.70 11.65
C ASP A 63 -7.35 -3.34 11.14
N CYS A 64 -6.38 -3.54 12.04
CA CYS A 64 -5.36 -4.57 11.85
C CYS A 64 -5.52 -5.58 12.97
N ASP A 65 -6.11 -6.73 12.64
CA ASP A 65 -6.18 -7.91 13.52
C ASP A 65 -4.77 -8.41 13.89
#